data_AF-A0AAN4W4U6-F1
#
_entry.id   AF-A0AAN4W4U6-F1
#
_cell.length_a   1.000
_cell.length_b   1.000
_cell.length_c   1.000
_cell.angle_alpha   90.00
_cell.angle_beta   90.00
_cell.angle_gamma   90.00
#
_symmetry.space_group_name_H-M   'P 1'
#
loop_
_entity.id
_entity.type
_entity.pdbx_description
1 polymer ?
#
loop_
_entity_poly.entity_id
_entity_poly.type
_entity_poly.pdbx_seq_one_letter_code
_entity_poly.pdbx_strand_id
1 'polypeptide(L)'
;MYGRVPFGVGVIDAVNQYYNNGHIPIGANMDPEVGDPLDKMLAEKLARDTTAFGNRVICNREVQEQTRLNRQLLSEASDSSIVYVTIGHTKGLYDLFISKPDEFSPLDGQQLIKQKIKHWVALGALKADNVEGHFQQEWNFFRNGTAKYTAVLVKSFPKPIYFINAGDNVFTGKSLTATPPGNIVRIAYRDWLWNVEQKIIEDQRPSWDLTTVDFAVRGCRDYFQVLDNGYLEFDTEKGSRWNTDVRNENHFFVNQKEGVEQEMEIYLNELLGRQTKRSS
;
A
#
# COMPACT_ATOMS: atom_id res chain seq x y z
N MET A 1 2.98 -7.74 3.85
CA MET A 1 2.08 -7.66 5.03
C MET A 1 2.87 -8.00 6.28
N TYR A 2 2.71 -7.23 7.37
CA TYR A 2 3.60 -7.26 8.53
C TYR A 2 3.30 -8.38 9.52
N GLY A 3 4.33 -9.00 10.10
CA GLY A 3 4.17 -10.19 10.95
C GLY A 3 3.57 -9.94 12.34
N ARG A 4 3.35 -8.69 12.74
CA ARG A 4 2.81 -8.34 14.07
C ARG A 4 1.34 -8.74 14.26
N VAL A 5 0.52 -8.61 13.21
CA VAL A 5 -0.86 -9.11 13.17
C VAL A 5 -0.92 -10.15 12.04
N PRO A 6 -0.85 -11.46 12.35
CA PRO A 6 -0.61 -12.49 11.33
C PRO A 6 -1.82 -12.78 10.45
N PHE A 7 -2.98 -12.19 10.73
CA PHE A 7 -4.27 -12.55 10.11
C PHE A 7 -4.65 -11.72 8.88
N GLY A 8 -3.88 -10.68 8.57
CA GLY A 8 -4.25 -9.81 7.45
C GLY A 8 -4.37 -10.57 6.11
N VAL A 9 -3.61 -11.66 5.90
CA VAL A 9 -3.65 -12.40 4.63
C VAL A 9 -4.95 -13.13 4.45
N GLY A 10 -5.58 -13.59 5.54
CA GLY A 10 -6.93 -14.17 5.47
C GLY A 10 -7.97 -13.12 5.10
N VAL A 11 -7.83 -11.90 5.62
CA VAL A 11 -8.70 -10.76 5.24
C VAL A 11 -8.49 -10.37 3.76
N ILE A 12 -7.24 -10.31 3.29
CA ILE A 12 -6.96 -10.06 1.86
C ILE A 12 -7.54 -11.18 0.99
N ASP A 13 -7.34 -12.45 1.35
CA ASP A 13 -7.88 -13.55 0.55
C ASP A 13 -9.41 -13.50 0.52
N ALA A 14 -10.07 -13.20 1.64
CA ALA A 14 -11.53 -13.03 1.69
C ALA A 14 -12.01 -11.88 0.79
N VAL A 15 -11.31 -10.74 0.78
CA VAL A 15 -11.59 -9.65 -0.16
C VAL A 15 -11.43 -10.15 -1.61
N ASN A 16 -10.34 -10.85 -1.91
CA ASN A 16 -10.11 -11.41 -3.25
C ASN A 16 -11.22 -12.40 -3.65
N GLN A 17 -11.65 -13.30 -2.77
CA GLN A 17 -12.76 -14.21 -3.04
C GLN A 17 -14.05 -13.45 -3.32
N TYR A 18 -14.38 -12.44 -2.49
CA TYR A 18 -15.59 -11.63 -2.66
C TYR A 18 -15.64 -10.93 -4.03
N TYR A 19 -14.49 -10.46 -4.52
CA TYR A 19 -14.38 -9.79 -5.83
C TYR A 19 -13.98 -10.72 -6.99
N ASN A 20 -14.10 -12.05 -6.84
CA ASN A 20 -13.75 -13.06 -7.86
C ASN A 20 -12.28 -13.02 -8.33
N ASN A 21 -11.39 -12.52 -7.48
CA ASN A 21 -9.96 -12.39 -7.69
C ASN A 21 -9.16 -13.44 -6.91
N GLY A 22 -9.77 -14.57 -6.55
CA GLY A 22 -9.13 -15.65 -5.80
C GLY A 22 -7.90 -16.28 -6.50
N HIS A 23 -7.69 -16.02 -7.78
CA HIS A 23 -6.50 -16.47 -8.51
C HIS A 23 -5.24 -15.63 -8.21
N ILE A 24 -5.39 -14.44 -7.60
CA ILE A 24 -4.25 -13.58 -7.27
C ILE A 24 -3.42 -14.24 -6.15
N PRO A 25 -2.11 -14.49 -6.36
CA PRO A 25 -1.26 -15.08 -5.34
C PRO A 25 -1.03 -14.11 -4.18
N ILE A 26 -0.98 -14.64 -2.97
CA ILE A 26 -0.78 -13.88 -1.74
C ILE A 26 0.51 -14.37 -1.08
N GLY A 27 1.36 -13.43 -0.66
CA GLY A 27 2.55 -13.71 0.12
C GLY A 27 2.59 -12.85 1.37
N ALA A 28 3.29 -13.33 2.41
CA ALA A 28 3.36 -12.66 3.70
C ALA A 28 4.78 -12.54 4.24
N ASN A 29 5.03 -11.49 5.03
CA ASN A 29 6.22 -11.46 5.86
C ASN A 29 5.97 -12.33 7.10
N MET A 30 6.97 -13.15 7.43
CA MET A 30 6.94 -14.04 8.60
C MET A 30 7.55 -13.39 9.85
N ASP A 31 8.30 -12.30 9.66
CA ASP A 31 8.99 -11.60 10.74
C ASP A 31 8.07 -10.56 11.44
N PRO A 32 7.95 -10.58 12.77
CA PRO A 32 7.20 -9.59 13.55
C PRO A 32 7.95 -8.28 13.81
N GLU A 33 9.12 -8.04 13.23
CA GLU A 33 9.96 -6.87 13.53
C GLU A 33 9.25 -5.55 13.23
N VAL A 34 8.62 -5.45 12.05
CA VAL A 34 7.92 -4.26 11.56
C VAL A 34 6.43 -4.54 11.56
N GLY A 35 5.61 -3.52 11.85
CA GLY A 35 4.16 -3.58 11.81
C GLY A 35 3.48 -2.98 13.04
N ASP A 36 2.26 -2.48 12.86
CA ASP A 36 1.43 -2.09 13.99
C ASP A 36 1.04 -3.35 14.80
N PRO A 37 1.30 -3.42 16.11
CA PRO A 37 0.87 -4.54 16.94
C PRO A 37 -0.64 -4.61 17.18
N LEU A 38 -1.40 -3.54 16.90
CA LEU A 38 -2.83 -3.47 17.17
C LEU A 38 -3.66 -4.07 16.03
N ASP A 39 -4.52 -5.03 16.36
CA ASP A 39 -5.56 -5.50 15.44
C ASP A 39 -6.76 -4.55 15.43
N LYS A 40 -6.63 -3.49 14.61
CA LYS A 40 -7.62 -2.41 14.52
C LYS A 40 -8.96 -2.80 13.91
N MET A 41 -9.00 -3.88 13.13
CA MET A 41 -10.18 -4.27 12.34
C MET A 41 -10.72 -5.66 12.71
N LEU A 42 -10.30 -6.21 13.84
CA LEU A 42 -10.64 -7.58 14.26
C LEU A 42 -10.26 -8.61 13.18
N ALA A 43 -9.10 -8.42 12.55
CA ALA A 43 -8.57 -9.24 11.47
C ALA A 43 -8.54 -10.72 11.84
N GLU A 44 -8.21 -11.08 13.08
CA GLU A 44 -8.28 -12.49 13.52
C GLU A 44 -9.69 -13.07 13.38
N LYS A 45 -10.70 -12.33 13.88
CA LYS A 45 -12.10 -12.75 13.82
C LYS A 45 -12.55 -12.90 12.37
N LEU A 46 -12.22 -11.92 11.53
CA LEU A 46 -12.59 -11.94 10.11
C LEU A 46 -11.91 -13.09 9.36
N ALA A 47 -10.61 -13.29 9.57
CA ALA A 47 -9.85 -14.34 8.88
C ALA A 47 -10.29 -15.75 9.30
N ARG A 48 -10.77 -15.94 10.54
CA ARG A 48 -11.24 -17.25 11.02
C ARG A 48 -12.64 -17.61 10.54
N ASP A 49 -13.47 -16.63 10.15
CA ASP A 49 -14.83 -16.86 9.66
C ASP A 49 -14.84 -17.25 8.16
N THR A 50 -14.15 -18.34 7.86
CA THR A 50 -14.03 -18.89 6.50
C THR A 50 -15.37 -19.35 5.93
N THR A 51 -16.34 -19.67 6.79
CA THR A 51 -17.70 -20.01 6.35
C THR A 51 -18.44 -18.79 5.81
N ALA A 52 -18.29 -17.63 6.45
CA ALA A 52 -18.91 -16.40 5.96
C ALA A 52 -18.20 -15.81 4.74
N PHE A 53 -16.87 -15.88 4.69
CA PHE A 53 -16.07 -15.11 3.73
C PHE A 53 -15.33 -15.94 2.67
N GLY A 54 -15.28 -17.27 2.82
CA GLY A 54 -14.71 -18.18 1.83
C GLY A 54 -13.20 -18.08 1.63
N ASN A 55 -12.48 -17.33 2.47
CA ASN A 55 -11.01 -17.30 2.41
C ASN A 55 -10.43 -18.70 2.65
N ARG A 56 -9.37 -19.00 1.91
CA ARG A 56 -8.65 -20.27 1.87
C ARG A 56 -7.53 -20.34 2.89
N VAL A 57 -7.07 -19.17 3.36
CA VAL A 57 -5.98 -19.02 4.32
C VAL A 57 -6.42 -18.15 5.48
N ILE A 58 -5.90 -18.41 6.67
CA ILE A 58 -6.22 -17.67 7.89
C ILE A 58 -5.06 -16.77 8.31
N CYS A 59 -3.83 -17.27 8.24
CA CYS A 59 -2.67 -16.56 8.78
C CYS A 59 -1.45 -16.58 7.85
N ASN A 60 -0.47 -15.71 8.13
CA ASN A 60 0.72 -15.53 7.30
C ASN A 60 1.51 -16.83 7.05
N ARG A 61 1.51 -17.79 7.99
CA ARG A 61 2.23 -19.07 7.87
C ARG A 61 1.64 -20.04 6.83
N GLU A 62 0.43 -19.78 6.36
CA GLU A 62 -0.27 -20.63 5.37
C GLU A 62 -0.01 -20.19 3.92
N VAL A 63 0.73 -19.09 3.72
CA VAL A 63 1.09 -18.59 2.39
C VAL A 63 2.60 -18.56 2.19
N GLN A 64 3.03 -18.39 0.94
CA GLN A 64 4.44 -18.23 0.59
C GLN A 64 5.02 -16.97 1.24
N GLU A 65 6.30 -17.04 1.62
CA GLU A 65 7.02 -15.87 2.09
C GLU A 65 7.05 -14.78 1.00
N GLN A 66 6.79 -13.53 1.38
CA GLN A 66 6.56 -12.41 0.46
C GLN A 66 7.75 -12.17 -0.48
N THR A 67 8.98 -12.19 0.02
CA THR A 67 10.21 -11.99 -0.78
C THR A 67 10.33 -13.07 -1.84
N ARG A 68 10.15 -14.32 -1.43
CA ARG A 68 10.16 -15.48 -2.32
C ARG A 68 9.11 -15.35 -3.42
N LEU A 69 7.86 -15.00 -3.06
CA LEU A 69 6.79 -14.81 -4.04
C LEU A 69 7.10 -13.67 -5.02
N ASN A 70 7.60 -12.53 -4.52
CA ASN A 70 7.97 -11.41 -5.38
C ASN A 70 9.10 -11.77 -6.35
N ARG A 71 10.12 -12.51 -5.90
CA ARG A 71 11.22 -12.96 -6.77
C ARG A 71 10.71 -13.88 -7.89
N GLN A 72 9.82 -14.81 -7.57
CA GLN A 72 9.16 -15.65 -8.56
C GLN A 72 8.41 -14.81 -9.61
N LEU A 73 7.47 -13.97 -9.17
CA LEU A 73 6.66 -13.15 -10.07
C LEU A 73 7.50 -12.21 -10.94
N LEU A 74 8.56 -11.62 -10.38
CA LEU A 74 9.47 -10.76 -11.13
C LEU A 74 10.31 -11.55 -12.15
N SER A 75 10.74 -12.75 -11.81
CA SER A 75 11.51 -13.60 -12.75
C SER A 75 10.71 -13.95 -14.01
N GLU A 76 9.40 -14.13 -13.87
CA GLU A 76 8.47 -14.49 -14.94
C GLU A 76 7.95 -13.26 -15.72
N ALA A 77 8.08 -12.06 -15.15
CA ALA A 77 7.61 -10.82 -15.77
C ALA A 77 8.51 -10.33 -16.92
N SER A 78 7.91 -9.62 -17.86
CA SER A 78 8.66 -8.86 -18.87
C SER A 78 9.48 -7.73 -18.24
N ASP A 79 10.59 -7.37 -18.88
CA ASP A 79 11.47 -6.32 -18.39
C ASP A 79 10.75 -4.95 -18.37
N SER A 80 11.00 -4.16 -17.32
CA SER A 80 10.38 -2.84 -17.08
C SER A 80 8.85 -2.81 -17.23
N SER A 81 8.17 -3.90 -16.87
CA SER A 81 6.71 -4.01 -16.97
C SER A 81 5.98 -3.85 -15.63
N ILE A 82 6.68 -4.04 -14.50
CA ILE A 82 6.05 -4.09 -13.18
C ILE A 82 6.00 -2.70 -12.53
N VAL A 83 4.81 -2.27 -12.15
CA VAL A 83 4.61 -1.16 -11.19
C VAL A 83 4.53 -1.76 -9.80
N TYR A 84 5.49 -1.45 -8.93
CA TYR A 84 5.49 -1.94 -7.55
C TYR A 84 4.82 -0.91 -6.65
N VAL A 85 3.84 -1.33 -5.83
CA VAL A 85 3.06 -0.41 -4.99
C VAL A 85 3.22 -0.76 -3.52
N THR A 86 3.53 0.24 -2.68
CA THR A 86 3.52 0.10 -1.23
C THR A 86 2.51 1.05 -0.61
N ILE A 87 1.46 0.48 0.01
CA ILE A 87 0.47 1.18 0.86
C ILE A 87 0.68 0.86 2.36
N GLY A 88 1.92 0.53 2.72
CA GLY A 88 2.32 0.11 4.06
C GLY A 88 3.84 0.27 4.25
N HIS A 89 4.36 -0.08 5.42
CA HIS A 89 5.79 -0.12 5.71
C HIS A 89 6.70 -0.82 4.67
N THR A 90 7.92 -0.35 4.53
CA THR A 90 8.78 -0.65 3.39
C THR A 90 9.60 -1.95 3.52
N LYS A 91 9.54 -2.62 4.67
CA LYS A 91 10.34 -3.84 4.96
C LYS A 91 10.25 -4.92 3.89
N GLY A 92 9.05 -5.24 3.39
CA GLY A 92 8.90 -6.28 2.36
C GLY A 92 9.60 -5.94 1.04
N LEU A 93 9.60 -4.65 0.64
CA LEU A 93 10.36 -4.20 -0.53
C LEU A 93 11.86 -4.18 -0.24
N TYR A 94 12.26 -3.84 0.99
CA TYR A 94 13.66 -3.88 1.41
C TYR A 94 14.21 -5.31 1.35
N ASP A 95 13.48 -6.30 1.86
CA ASP A 95 13.91 -7.70 1.85
C ASP A 95 14.07 -8.22 0.41
N LEU A 96 13.15 -7.85 -0.48
CA LEU A 96 13.32 -8.08 -1.91
C LEU A 96 14.57 -7.40 -2.47
N PHE A 97 14.80 -6.13 -2.13
CA PHE A 97 15.95 -5.36 -2.60
C PHE A 97 17.30 -5.96 -2.19
N ILE A 98 17.42 -6.49 -0.96
CA ILE A 98 18.65 -7.11 -0.47
C ILE A 98 18.76 -8.61 -0.73
N SER A 99 17.72 -9.22 -1.32
CA SER A 99 17.65 -10.66 -1.55
C SER A 99 18.81 -11.16 -2.42
N LYS A 100 19.26 -12.39 -2.15
CA LYS A 100 20.28 -13.08 -2.94
C LYS A 100 19.64 -13.81 -4.13
N PRO A 101 20.44 -14.20 -5.14
CA PRO A 101 19.99 -15.14 -6.16
C PRO A 101 19.35 -16.39 -5.55
N ASP A 102 18.38 -16.97 -6.26
CA ASP A 102 17.62 -18.13 -5.84
C ASP A 102 17.29 -19.03 -7.04
N GLU A 103 16.45 -20.03 -6.86
CA GLU A 103 16.07 -20.95 -7.93
C GLU A 103 15.23 -20.32 -9.04
N PHE A 104 14.63 -19.14 -8.80
CA PHE A 104 13.82 -18.44 -9.80
C PHE A 104 14.66 -17.54 -10.69
N SER A 105 15.72 -16.94 -10.16
CA SER A 105 16.58 -16.05 -10.91
C SER A 105 18.03 -16.02 -10.39
N PRO A 106 19.03 -16.05 -11.29
CA PRO A 106 20.42 -15.85 -10.92
C PRO A 106 20.74 -14.41 -10.49
N LEU A 107 19.79 -13.47 -10.65
CA LEU A 107 19.96 -12.08 -10.28
C LEU A 107 19.67 -11.86 -8.79
N ASP A 108 20.49 -11.01 -8.17
CA ASP A 108 20.17 -10.50 -6.84
C ASP A 108 18.96 -9.54 -6.88
N GLY A 109 18.48 -9.16 -5.71
CA GLY A 109 17.31 -8.29 -5.57
C GLY A 109 17.41 -6.96 -6.33
N GLN A 110 18.57 -6.31 -6.28
CA GLN A 110 18.77 -5.01 -6.93
C GLN A 110 18.77 -5.15 -8.45
N GLN A 111 19.46 -6.18 -8.96
CA GLN A 111 19.51 -6.49 -10.38
C GLN A 111 18.12 -6.87 -10.91
N LEU A 112 17.38 -7.71 -10.19
CA LEU A 112 16.04 -8.14 -10.57
C LEU A 112 15.06 -6.96 -10.58
N ILE A 113 15.08 -6.12 -9.55
CA ILE A 113 14.30 -4.87 -9.50
C ILE A 113 14.65 -3.97 -10.68
N LYS A 114 15.95 -3.73 -10.93
CA LYS A 114 16.41 -2.88 -12.02
C LYS A 114 15.98 -3.42 -13.39
N GLN A 115 15.89 -4.73 -13.56
CA GLN A 115 15.46 -5.31 -14.82
C GLN A 115 13.93 -5.27 -14.98
N LYS A 116 13.18 -5.61 -13.94
CA LYS A 116 11.75 -5.95 -14.04
C LYS A 116 10.80 -4.83 -13.65
N ILE A 117 11.18 -4.01 -12.67
CA ILE A 117 10.36 -2.91 -12.18
C ILE A 117 10.50 -1.68 -13.09
N LYS A 118 9.36 -1.16 -13.53
CA LYS A 118 9.24 0.11 -14.26
C LYS A 118 9.47 1.28 -13.31
N HIS A 119 8.74 1.30 -12.19
CA HIS A 119 8.85 2.29 -11.12
C HIS A 119 8.15 1.79 -9.85
N TRP A 120 8.48 2.42 -8.72
CA TRP A 120 7.84 2.20 -7.42
C TRP A 120 6.89 3.36 -7.11
N VAL A 121 5.65 3.04 -6.75
CA VAL A 121 4.67 3.99 -6.21
C VAL A 121 4.51 3.75 -4.71
N ALA A 122 4.79 4.77 -3.92
CA ALA A 122 4.86 4.67 -2.46
C ALA A 122 3.87 5.63 -1.80
N LEU A 123 2.90 5.08 -1.08
CA LEU A 123 2.20 5.85 -0.05
C LEU A 123 3.16 6.06 1.12
N GLY A 124 3.68 7.27 1.21
CA GLY A 124 4.61 7.66 2.25
C GLY A 124 5.06 9.10 2.04
N ALA A 125 5.75 9.65 3.04
CA ALA A 125 6.19 11.03 3.03
C ALA A 125 5.06 12.07 2.91
N LEU A 126 3.86 11.73 3.41
CA LEU A 126 2.77 12.69 3.60
C LEU A 126 3.30 13.94 4.32
N LYS A 127 2.94 15.10 3.78
CA LYS A 127 3.32 16.43 4.29
C LYS A 127 4.83 16.73 4.28
N ALA A 128 5.65 15.89 3.63
CA ALA A 128 7.10 16.14 3.53
C ALA A 128 7.43 17.37 2.67
N ASP A 129 6.57 17.71 1.72
CA ASP A 129 6.55 19.00 1.02
C ASP A 129 5.74 20.00 1.86
N ASN A 130 6.43 20.82 2.66
CA ASN A 130 5.84 21.84 3.51
C ASN A 130 6.66 23.12 3.49
N VAL A 131 5.99 24.25 3.68
CA VAL A 131 6.58 25.60 3.56
C VAL A 131 7.66 25.87 4.61
N GLU A 132 7.58 25.20 5.76
CA GLU A 132 8.55 25.32 6.84
C GLU A 132 9.85 24.55 6.57
N GLY A 133 9.87 23.64 5.58
CA GLY A 133 11.00 22.76 5.33
C GLY A 133 11.33 21.85 6.50
N HIS A 134 10.32 21.47 7.29
CA HIS A 134 10.44 20.57 8.44
C HIS A 134 10.32 19.10 8.03
N PHE A 135 11.04 18.25 8.77
CA PHE A 135 10.89 16.81 8.65
C PHE A 135 9.56 16.33 9.23
N GLN A 136 8.94 15.36 8.56
CA GLN A 136 7.70 14.71 8.96
C GLN A 136 7.90 13.22 9.19
N GLN A 137 7.46 12.75 10.35
CA GLN A 137 7.49 11.32 10.68
C GLN A 137 6.18 10.64 10.24
N GLU A 138 6.10 10.31 8.94
CA GLU A 138 4.95 9.66 8.34
C GLU A 138 4.82 8.18 8.76
N TRP A 139 3.59 7.67 8.81
CA TRP A 139 3.26 6.33 9.29
C TRP A 139 3.98 5.19 8.56
N ASN A 140 3.83 5.09 7.24
CA ASN A 140 4.40 4.01 6.43
C ASN A 140 5.92 4.09 6.35
N PHE A 141 6.49 5.28 6.36
CA PHE A 141 7.93 5.46 6.16
C PHE A 141 8.74 5.47 7.47
N PHE A 142 8.13 5.84 8.60
CA PHE A 142 8.86 6.07 9.84
C PHE A 142 8.40 5.20 11.02
N ARG A 143 7.09 4.95 11.17
CA ARG A 143 6.54 4.28 12.36
C ARG A 143 6.83 2.78 12.37
N ASN A 144 6.59 2.17 13.54
CA ASN A 144 6.62 0.71 13.74
C ASN A 144 7.91 0.01 13.27
N GLY A 145 9.07 0.65 13.51
CA GLY A 145 10.38 0.07 13.26
C GLY A 145 10.85 0.08 11.79
N THR A 146 10.11 0.73 10.88
CA THR A 146 10.43 0.66 9.44
C THR A 146 11.47 1.66 8.96
N ALA A 147 11.79 2.70 9.74
CA ALA A 147 12.58 3.85 9.27
C ALA A 147 13.93 3.45 8.62
N LYS A 148 14.66 2.51 9.21
CA LYS A 148 15.95 2.02 8.67
C LYS A 148 15.83 1.38 7.28
N TYR A 149 14.70 0.71 7.00
CA TYR A 149 14.43 0.06 5.72
C TYR A 149 14.06 1.09 4.66
N THR A 150 13.23 2.06 5.05
CA THR A 150 12.87 3.21 4.21
C THR A 150 14.11 3.99 3.79
N ALA A 151 15.02 4.28 4.73
CA ALA A 151 16.24 5.03 4.45
C ALA A 151 17.11 4.38 3.35
N VAL A 152 17.26 3.05 3.38
CA VAL A 152 18.02 2.33 2.35
C VAL A 152 17.32 2.40 0.99
N LEU A 153 16.00 2.20 0.96
CA LEU A 153 15.24 2.22 -0.29
C LEU A 153 15.21 3.61 -0.92
N VAL A 154 14.88 4.65 -0.16
CA VAL A 154 14.86 6.04 -0.66
C VAL A 154 16.23 6.44 -1.19
N LYS A 155 17.33 6.01 -0.57
CA LYS A 155 18.68 6.35 -1.02
C LYS A 155 19.14 5.60 -2.26
N SER A 156 18.73 4.33 -2.43
CA SER A 156 19.43 3.40 -3.33
C SER A 156 18.52 2.62 -4.28
N PHE A 157 17.22 2.90 -4.31
CA PHE A 157 16.34 2.25 -5.29
C PHE A 157 16.76 2.60 -6.73
N PRO A 158 16.91 1.62 -7.64
CA PRO A 158 17.58 1.82 -8.92
C PRO A 158 16.62 2.30 -10.04
N LYS A 159 15.41 2.71 -9.69
CA LYS A 159 14.31 3.07 -10.60
C LYS A 159 13.56 4.29 -10.05
N PRO A 160 12.72 4.93 -10.87
CA PRO A 160 11.85 6.01 -10.41
C PRO A 160 10.99 5.60 -9.21
N ILE A 161 10.85 6.52 -8.25
CA ILE A 161 10.00 6.44 -7.08
C ILE A 161 9.00 7.60 -7.11
N TYR A 162 7.71 7.29 -7.04
CA TYR A 162 6.63 8.25 -6.88
C TYR A 162 6.15 8.23 -5.43
N PHE A 163 6.44 9.31 -4.68
CA PHE A 163 5.97 9.51 -3.31
C PHE A 163 4.60 10.19 -3.34
N ILE A 164 3.57 9.50 -2.88
CA ILE A 164 2.19 9.96 -2.98
C ILE A 164 1.78 10.70 -1.70
N ASN A 165 1.54 12.00 -1.85
CA ASN A 165 0.99 12.88 -0.84
C ASN A 165 -0.46 13.28 -1.21
N ALA A 166 -1.41 12.38 -0.92
CA ALA A 166 -2.81 12.55 -1.27
C ALA A 166 -3.74 11.77 -0.33
N GLY A 167 -5.03 12.13 -0.32
CA GLY A 167 -6.07 11.36 0.36
C GLY A 167 -6.37 11.78 1.80
N ASP A 168 -5.65 12.75 2.37
CA ASP A 168 -5.92 13.33 3.71
C ASP A 168 -7.36 13.84 3.82
N ASN A 169 -7.85 14.49 2.76
CA ASN A 169 -9.18 15.12 2.70
C ASN A 169 -10.09 14.46 1.65
N VAL A 170 -9.85 13.19 1.32
CA VAL A 170 -10.71 12.40 0.42
C VAL A 170 -11.33 11.29 1.26
N PHE A 171 -12.58 11.47 1.66
CA PHE A 171 -13.29 10.55 2.54
C PHE A 171 -14.09 9.50 1.76
N THR A 172 -13.80 8.23 2.00
CA THR A 172 -14.52 7.11 1.37
C THR A 172 -15.04 6.11 2.41
N GLY A 173 -16.04 5.33 1.99
CA GLY A 173 -16.61 4.24 2.77
C GLY A 173 -18.13 4.25 2.77
N LYS A 174 -18.77 5.42 2.58
CA LYS A 174 -20.23 5.56 2.65
C LYS A 174 -20.95 4.68 1.63
N SER A 175 -20.39 4.53 0.43
CA SER A 175 -20.91 3.62 -0.60
C SER A 175 -21.06 2.16 -0.14
N LEU A 176 -20.27 1.72 0.84
CA LEU A 176 -20.35 0.35 1.37
C LEU A 176 -21.67 0.09 2.09
N THR A 177 -22.37 1.11 2.61
CA THR A 177 -23.69 0.95 3.24
C THR A 177 -24.71 0.29 2.30
N ALA A 178 -24.63 0.59 1.01
CA ALA A 178 -25.51 0.05 -0.03
C ALA A 178 -25.09 -1.33 -0.55
N THR A 179 -23.98 -1.89 -0.07
CA THR A 179 -23.52 -3.22 -0.50
C THR A 179 -24.32 -4.35 0.17
N PRO A 180 -24.42 -5.53 -0.47
CA PRO A 180 -25.17 -6.66 0.10
C PRO A 180 -24.63 -7.12 1.47
N PRO A 181 -25.48 -7.79 2.28
CA PRO A 181 -25.00 -8.52 3.45
C PRO A 181 -23.83 -9.45 3.13
N GLY A 182 -22.86 -9.52 4.05
CA GLY A 182 -21.66 -10.35 3.87
C GLY A 182 -20.50 -9.69 3.12
N ASN A 183 -20.61 -8.43 2.68
CA ASN A 183 -19.46 -7.70 2.15
C ASN A 183 -18.39 -7.50 3.23
N ILE A 184 -17.25 -8.19 3.08
CA ILE A 184 -16.15 -8.12 4.04
C ILE A 184 -15.50 -6.74 4.10
N VAL A 185 -15.42 -6.00 3.00
CA VAL A 185 -14.87 -4.64 2.98
C VAL A 185 -15.74 -3.70 3.82
N ARG A 186 -17.07 -3.82 3.72
CA ARG A 186 -18.01 -3.08 4.59
C ARG A 186 -17.75 -3.37 6.06
N ILE A 187 -17.54 -4.64 6.41
CA ILE A 187 -17.28 -5.07 7.78
C ILE A 187 -15.95 -4.53 8.29
N ALA A 188 -14.88 -4.65 7.48
CA ALA A 188 -13.56 -4.13 7.82
C ALA A 188 -13.55 -2.61 8.03
N TYR A 189 -14.24 -1.85 7.16
CA TYR A 189 -14.42 -0.41 7.32
C TYR A 189 -15.18 -0.07 8.60
N ARG A 190 -16.31 -0.74 8.87
CA ARG A 190 -17.10 -0.53 10.08
C ARG A 190 -16.27 -0.78 11.34
N ASP A 191 -15.60 -1.92 11.42
CA ASP A 191 -14.91 -2.34 12.63
C ASP A 191 -13.68 -1.45 12.88
N TRP A 192 -12.96 -1.05 11.82
CA TRP A 192 -11.88 -0.08 11.94
C TRP A 192 -12.38 1.29 12.41
N LEU A 193 -13.42 1.85 11.79
CA LEU A 193 -13.98 3.15 12.16
C LEU A 193 -14.46 3.17 13.61
N TRP A 194 -15.14 2.11 14.03
CA TRP A 194 -15.62 1.96 15.39
C TRP A 194 -14.45 1.86 16.38
N ASN A 195 -13.49 0.96 16.14
CA ASN A 195 -12.43 0.68 17.10
C ASN A 195 -11.36 1.78 17.18
N VAL A 196 -11.11 2.50 16.08
CA VAL A 196 -10.02 3.47 15.97
C VAL A 196 -10.50 4.90 16.15
N GLU A 197 -11.65 5.25 15.57
CA GLU A 197 -12.14 6.64 15.52
C GLU A 197 -13.45 6.86 16.28
N GLN A 198 -14.08 5.80 16.82
CA GLN A 198 -15.43 5.86 17.43
C GLN A 198 -16.49 6.44 16.47
N LYS A 199 -16.38 6.05 15.19
CA LYS A 199 -17.24 6.50 14.08
C LYS A 199 -18.03 5.37 13.44
N ILE A 200 -19.01 5.73 12.62
CA ILE A 200 -19.80 4.81 11.77
C ILE A 200 -19.42 4.95 10.29
N ILE A 201 -19.88 4.05 9.43
CA ILE A 201 -19.52 4.02 8.00
C ILE A 201 -19.86 5.36 7.30
N GLU A 202 -20.96 5.99 7.71
CA GLU A 202 -21.45 7.25 7.17
C GLU A 202 -20.47 8.41 7.39
N ASP A 203 -19.64 8.34 8.44
CA ASP A 203 -18.59 9.33 8.74
C ASP A 203 -17.37 9.18 7.83
N GLN A 204 -17.22 8.02 7.17
CA GLN A 204 -16.14 7.69 6.24
C GLN A 204 -14.75 7.80 6.87
N ARG A 205 -13.69 7.54 6.09
CA ARG A 205 -12.29 7.75 6.50
C ARG A 205 -11.45 8.32 5.35
N PRO A 206 -10.32 8.98 5.66
CA PRO A 206 -9.35 9.39 4.64
C PRO A 206 -8.88 8.20 3.79
N SER A 207 -8.57 8.49 2.52
CA SER A 207 -8.41 7.48 1.46
C SER A 207 -7.00 7.41 0.90
N TRP A 208 -5.98 7.55 1.75
CA TRP A 208 -4.56 7.48 1.38
C TRP A 208 -4.20 6.27 0.49
N ASP A 209 -4.64 5.08 0.90
CA ASP A 209 -4.36 3.84 0.20
C ASP A 209 -5.05 3.80 -1.18
N LEU A 210 -6.32 4.20 -1.24
CA LEU A 210 -7.10 4.18 -2.49
C LEU A 210 -6.59 5.23 -3.50
N THR A 211 -6.23 6.44 -3.04
CA THR A 211 -5.66 7.47 -3.92
C THR A 211 -4.30 7.04 -4.47
N THR A 212 -3.48 6.37 -3.65
CA THR A 212 -2.19 5.81 -4.09
C THR A 212 -2.36 4.73 -5.16
N VAL A 213 -3.29 3.79 -4.96
CA VAL A 213 -3.58 2.74 -5.94
C VAL A 213 -4.17 3.34 -7.23
N ASP A 214 -5.05 4.34 -7.11
CA ASP A 214 -5.60 5.03 -8.28
C ASP A 214 -4.50 5.71 -9.11
N PHE A 215 -3.56 6.42 -8.46
CA PHE A 215 -2.40 6.99 -9.14
C PHE A 215 -1.53 5.90 -9.80
N ALA A 216 -1.26 4.79 -9.10
CA ALA A 216 -0.43 3.72 -9.64
C ALA A 216 -0.99 3.11 -10.92
N VAL A 217 -2.33 3.03 -11.03
CA VAL A 217 -3.03 2.43 -12.18
C VAL A 217 -3.29 3.44 -13.28
N ARG A 218 -3.64 4.68 -12.93
CA ARG A 218 -4.19 5.68 -13.88
C ARG A 218 -3.29 6.88 -14.12
N GLY A 219 -2.19 7.00 -13.38
CA GLY A 219 -1.31 8.17 -13.41
C GLY A 219 -1.98 9.42 -12.85
N CYS A 220 -1.50 10.59 -13.25
CA CYS A 220 -1.90 11.87 -12.65
C CYS A 220 -3.37 12.24 -12.87
N ARG A 221 -3.89 12.00 -14.08
CA ARG A 221 -5.19 12.52 -14.54
C ARG A 221 -5.40 13.98 -14.10
N ASP A 222 -6.63 14.34 -13.76
CA ASP A 222 -6.98 15.66 -13.27
C ASP A 222 -6.72 15.83 -11.76
N TYR A 223 -6.46 14.75 -11.03
CA TYR A 223 -6.42 14.75 -9.56
C TYR A 223 -5.04 15.01 -8.95
N PHE A 224 -3.97 14.68 -9.66
CA PHE A 224 -2.63 14.74 -9.11
C PHE A 224 -1.71 15.64 -9.93
N GLN A 225 -0.75 16.25 -9.25
CA GLN A 225 0.36 16.98 -9.86
C GLN A 225 1.68 16.39 -9.39
N VAL A 226 2.63 16.25 -10.30
CA VAL A 226 4.00 15.84 -9.99
C VAL A 226 4.83 17.10 -9.89
N LEU A 227 5.63 17.23 -8.82
CA LEU A 227 6.55 18.35 -8.69
C LEU A 227 7.70 18.22 -9.69
N ASP A 228 8.08 19.33 -10.31
CA ASP A 228 9.07 19.36 -11.39
C ASP A 228 10.51 19.10 -10.92
N ASN A 229 10.77 19.25 -9.63
CA ASN A 229 12.10 19.14 -9.05
C ASN A 229 12.09 18.64 -7.61
N GLY A 230 13.22 18.06 -7.22
CA GLY A 230 13.56 17.75 -5.84
C GLY A 230 13.94 16.30 -5.63
N TYR A 231 14.10 15.97 -4.36
CA TYR A 231 14.31 14.62 -3.88
C TYR A 231 13.77 14.49 -2.46
N LEU A 232 13.34 13.27 -2.12
CA LEU A 232 13.02 12.97 -0.74
C LEU A 232 14.30 12.81 0.08
N GLU A 233 14.53 13.75 0.99
CA GLU A 233 15.49 13.60 2.08
C GLU A 233 14.85 12.77 3.19
N PHE A 234 15.53 11.72 3.63
CA PHE A 234 15.01 10.83 4.67
C PHE A 234 16.07 10.60 5.76
N ASP A 235 15.68 10.91 6.99
CA ASP A 235 16.47 10.76 8.20
C ASP A 235 15.76 9.76 9.13
N THR A 236 16.50 8.79 9.68
CA THR A 236 15.94 7.69 10.48
C THR A 236 15.43 8.13 11.85
N GLU A 237 15.73 9.36 12.29
CA GLU A 237 15.27 9.95 13.54
C GLU A 237 14.25 11.06 13.31
N LYS A 238 14.37 11.82 12.22
CA LYS A 238 13.52 12.98 11.94
C LYS A 238 12.37 12.68 10.98
N GLY A 239 12.53 11.72 10.08
CA GLY A 239 11.53 11.36 9.07
C GLY A 239 11.87 11.88 7.68
N SER A 240 10.85 12.28 6.93
CA SER A 240 10.96 12.68 5.54
C SER A 240 10.76 14.18 5.35
N ARG A 241 11.53 14.76 4.42
CA ARG A 241 11.36 16.12 3.91
C ARG A 241 11.56 16.12 2.40
N TRP A 242 10.72 16.84 1.66
CA TRP A 242 10.98 17.10 0.25
C TRP A 242 11.95 18.28 0.13
N ASN A 243 13.09 18.05 -0.52
CA ASN A 243 14.09 19.08 -0.75
C ASN A 243 14.14 19.40 -2.26
N THR A 244 14.00 20.68 -2.61
CA THR A 244 13.95 21.17 -3.99
C THR A 244 15.26 21.81 -4.47
N ASP A 245 16.31 21.82 -3.64
CA ASP A 245 17.61 22.43 -3.94
C ASP A 245 18.34 21.68 -5.06
N VAL A 246 18.15 20.37 -5.15
CA VAL A 246 18.81 19.48 -6.11
C VAL A 246 17.80 18.60 -6.82
N ARG A 247 17.98 18.43 -8.13
CA ARG A 247 17.19 17.48 -8.92
C ARG A 247 17.70 16.06 -8.74
N ASN A 248 16.81 15.14 -8.39
CA ASN A 248 17.05 13.71 -8.53
C ASN A 248 16.11 13.14 -9.60
N GLU A 249 16.68 12.60 -10.67
CA GLU A 249 15.93 12.08 -11.82
C GLU A 249 15.04 10.88 -11.49
N ASN A 250 15.26 10.23 -10.35
CA ASN A 250 14.48 9.08 -9.90
C ASN A 250 13.45 9.44 -8.82
N HIS A 251 13.42 10.66 -8.27
CA HIS A 251 12.47 11.00 -7.20
C HIS A 251 11.38 11.92 -7.73
N PHE A 252 10.13 11.52 -7.52
CA PHE A 252 8.95 12.27 -7.94
C PHE A 252 8.01 12.41 -6.75
N PHE A 253 7.72 13.66 -6.35
CA PHE A 253 6.71 13.93 -5.32
C PHE A 253 5.38 14.24 -5.99
N VAL A 254 4.32 13.60 -5.52
CA VAL A 254 2.99 13.70 -6.14
C VAL A 254 2.02 14.27 -5.13
N ASN A 255 1.53 15.48 -5.40
CA ASN A 255 0.52 16.14 -4.58
C ASN A 255 -0.87 15.93 -5.19
N GLN A 256 -1.87 15.74 -4.35
CA GLN A 256 -3.26 15.99 -4.72
C GLN A 256 -3.42 17.46 -5.12
N LYS A 257 -4.11 17.73 -6.23
CA LYS A 257 -4.44 19.11 -6.61
C LYS A 257 -5.49 19.68 -5.67
N GLU A 258 -5.48 20.99 -5.47
CA GLU A 258 -6.51 21.66 -4.67
C GLU A 258 -7.87 21.64 -5.39
N GLY A 259 -8.95 21.43 -4.64
CA GLY A 259 -10.33 21.54 -5.14
C GLY A 259 -10.87 20.29 -5.84
N VAL A 260 -10.13 19.19 -5.86
CA VAL A 260 -10.56 17.92 -6.48
C VAL A 260 -11.12 16.92 -5.46
N GLU A 261 -11.14 17.27 -4.18
CA GLU A 261 -11.48 16.38 -3.06
C GLU A 261 -12.84 15.70 -3.29
N GLN A 262 -13.89 16.50 -3.51
CA GLN A 262 -15.25 16.00 -3.65
C GLN A 262 -15.43 15.12 -4.89
N GLU A 263 -14.77 15.45 -5.99
CA GLU A 263 -14.83 14.65 -7.21
C GLU A 263 -14.16 13.28 -6.98
N MET A 264 -12.98 13.29 -6.36
CA MET A 264 -12.28 12.06 -5.99
C MET A 264 -13.09 11.22 -5.00
N GLU A 265 -13.75 11.82 -4.00
CA GLU A 265 -14.60 11.12 -3.04
C GLU A 265 -15.74 10.38 -3.73
N ILE A 266 -16.46 11.06 -4.64
CA ILE A 266 -17.55 10.47 -5.40
C ILE A 266 -17.02 9.30 -6.23
N TYR A 267 -15.99 9.56 -7.03
CA TYR A 267 -15.39 8.56 -7.91
C TYR A 267 -14.87 7.33 -7.17
N LEU A 268 -14.14 7.51 -6.06
CA LEU A 268 -13.61 6.39 -5.28
C LEU A 268 -14.71 5.64 -4.53
N ASN A 269 -15.74 6.33 -4.03
CA ASN A 269 -16.90 5.65 -3.45
C ASN A 269 -17.66 4.83 -4.50
N GLU A 270 -17.82 5.34 -5.72
CA GLU A 270 -18.40 4.55 -6.81
C GLU A 270 -17.58 3.29 -7.08
N LEU A 271 -16.25 3.36 -7.09
CA LEU A 271 -15.40 2.18 -7.24
C LEU A 271 -15.53 1.20 -6.08
N LEU A 272 -15.51 1.71 -4.85
CA LEU A 272 -15.54 0.91 -3.63
C LEU A 272 -16.87 0.16 -3.45
N GLY A 273 -17.99 0.81 -3.79
CA GLY A 273 -19.33 0.25 -3.72
C GLY A 273 -19.74 -0.63 -4.91
N ARG A 274 -18.91 -0.72 -5.98
CA ARG A 274 -19.24 -1.54 -7.15
C ARG A 274 -19.39 -3.01 -6.76
N GLN A 275 -20.50 -3.58 -7.19
CA GLN A 275 -20.72 -5.02 -7.10
C GLN A 275 -20.02 -5.71 -8.27
N THR A 276 -19.35 -6.83 -8.00
CA THR A 276 -18.98 -7.75 -9.07
C THR A 276 -20.25 -8.35 -9.66
N LYS A 277 -20.39 -8.33 -10.98
CA LYS A 277 -21.39 -9.16 -11.65
C LYS A 277 -21.06 -10.60 -11.26
N ARG A 278 -21.85 -11.21 -10.37
CA ARG A 278 -21.78 -12.65 -10.14
C ARG A 278 -22.06 -13.30 -11.49
N SER A 279 -21.10 -14.05 -12.01
CA SER A 279 -21.32 -14.94 -13.14
C SER A 279 -22.47 -15.86 -12.73
N SER A 280 -23.62 -15.70 -13.38
CA SER A 280 -24.77 -16.61 -13.29
C SER A 280 -24.43 -17.96 -13.85
#